data_AF-A0A355Q770-F1
#
_entry.id   AF-A0A355Q770-F1
#
_cell.length_a   1.000
_cell.length_b   1.000
_cell.length_c   1.000
_cell.angle_alpha   90.00
_cell.angle_beta   90.00
_cell.angle_gamma   90.00
#
_symmetry.space_group_name_H-M   'P 1'
#
loop_
_entity.id
_entity.type
_entity.pdbx_description
1 polymer ?
#
loop_
_entity_poly.entity_id
_entity_poly.type
_entity_poly.pdbx_seq_one_letter_code
_entity_poly.pdbx_strand_id
1 'polypeptide(L)' 'MIEINPMTSASLSYPDFGDAEFLKDHVQKVLNFYRGRALDPRGGFFHGFEDDGALFDKNFKHLVSSCRFI' A
#
# COMPACT_ATOMS: atom_id res chain seq x y z
N MET A 1 11.77 -45.36 20.20
CA MET A 1 10.53 -44.86 19.57
C MET A 1 10.58 -43.36 19.68
N ILE A 2 10.86 -42.66 18.58
CA ILE A 2 10.98 -41.20 18.57
C ILE A 2 9.56 -40.65 18.46
N GLU A 3 9.10 -39.96 19.50
CA GLU A 3 7.88 -39.16 19.48
C GLU A 3 8.13 -37.97 18.55
N ILE A 4 7.47 -37.97 17.39
CA ILE A 4 7.45 -36.82 16.49
C ILE A 4 6.57 -35.76 17.15
N ASN A 5 7.18 -34.76 17.79
CA ASN A 5 6.50 -33.56 18.24
C ASN A 5 5.89 -32.87 17.00
N PRO A 6 4.56 -32.67 16.91
CA PRO A 6 3.99 -31.91 15.81
C PRO A 6 4.36 -30.45 16.02
N MET A 7 5.52 -30.05 15.47
CA MET A 7 5.78 -28.63 15.21
C MET A 7 4.60 -28.15 14.37
N THR A 8 3.79 -27.31 14.99
CA THR A 8 2.68 -26.57 14.41
C THR A 8 3.07 -26.01 13.04
N SER A 9 2.70 -26.72 11.98
CA SER A 9 2.56 -26.12 10.66
C SER A 9 1.44 -25.10 10.78
N ALA A 10 1.79 -23.83 10.99
CA ALA A 10 0.84 -22.75 10.88
C ALA A 10 0.35 -22.74 9.42
N SER A 11 -0.86 -23.28 9.18
CA SER A 11 -1.54 -23.08 7.92
C SER A 11 -1.79 -21.59 7.78
N LEU A 12 -1.15 -20.95 6.79
CA LEU A 12 -1.44 -19.57 6.44
C LEU A 12 -2.91 -19.50 5.96
N SER A 13 -3.82 -19.16 6.87
CA SER A 13 -5.16 -18.75 6.48
C SER A 13 -5.04 -17.36 5.88
N TYR A 14 -5.40 -17.23 4.61
CA TYR A 14 -5.58 -15.92 4.01
C TYR A 14 -6.74 -15.18 4.72
N PRO A 15 -6.72 -13.84 4.71
CA PRO A 15 -7.93 -13.07 5.02
C PRO A 15 -9.06 -13.46 4.08
N ASP A 16 -10.30 -13.30 4.53
CA ASP A 16 -11.43 -13.28 3.62
C ASP A 16 -11.36 -11.98 2.80
N PHE A 17 -10.99 -12.09 1.53
CA PHE A 17 -10.87 -10.94 0.64
C PHE A 17 -12.22 -10.31 0.25
N GLY A 18 -13.34 -10.96 0.58
CA GLY A 18 -14.68 -10.39 0.47
C GLY A 18 -15.16 -9.67 1.73
N ASP A 19 -14.44 -9.80 2.84
CA ASP A 19 -14.83 -9.16 4.10
C ASP A 19 -14.73 -7.63 4.00
N ALA A 20 -15.78 -6.96 4.44
CA ALA A 20 -15.90 -5.52 4.31
C ALA A 20 -14.87 -4.77 5.18
N GLU A 21 -14.49 -5.31 6.34
CA GLU A 21 -13.54 -4.66 7.23
C GLU A 21 -12.12 -4.82 6.71
N PHE A 22 -11.75 -6.01 6.23
CA PHE A 22 -10.50 -6.23 5.51
C PHE A 22 -10.33 -5.25 4.34
N LEU A 23 -11.36 -5.06 3.52
CA LEU A 23 -11.31 -4.15 2.37
C LEU A 23 -11.11 -2.69 2.80
N LYS A 24 -11.82 -2.21 3.82
CA LYS A 24 -11.64 -0.85 4.36
C LYS A 24 -10.23 -0.64 4.90
N ASP A 25 -9.73 -1.60 5.68
CA ASP A 25 -8.38 -1.56 6.23
C ASP A 25 -7.32 -1.53 5.13
N HIS A 26 -7.51 -2.33 4.08
CA HIS A 26 -6.61 -2.34 2.93
C HIS A 26 -6.60 -0.99 2.19
N VAL A 27 -7.77 -0.43 1.89
CA VAL A 27 -7.89 0.92 1.30
C VAL A 27 -7.21 1.95 2.17
N GLN A 28 -7.40 1.88 3.49
CA GLN A 28 -6.79 2.82 4.42
C GLN A 28 -5.27 2.70 4.46
N LYS A 29 -4.71 1.50 4.35
CA LYS A 29 -3.26 1.27 4.21
C LYS A 29 -2.71 1.91 2.94
N VAL A 30 -3.38 1.74 1.80
CA VAL A 30 -2.99 2.38 0.52
C VAL A 30 -3.06 3.91 0.63
N LEU A 31 -4.12 4.47 1.21
CA LEU A 31 -4.23 5.92 1.41
C LEU A 31 -3.12 6.47 2.32
N ASN A 32 -2.75 5.72 3.37
CA ASN A 32 -1.69 6.14 4.28
C ASN A 32 -0.30 6.16 3.63
N PHE A 33 -0.08 5.38 2.57
CA PHE A 33 1.15 5.46 1.77
C PHE A 33 1.28 6.83 1.08
N TYR A 34 0.18 7.38 0.53
CA TYR A 34 0.23 8.66 -0.18
C TYR A 34 0.02 9.89 0.73
N ARG A 35 -0.73 9.74 1.82
CA ARG A 35 -1.06 10.84 2.74
C ARG A 35 0.21 11.49 3.31
N GLY A 36 0.21 12.82 3.35
CA GLY A 36 1.30 13.63 3.91
C GLY A 36 2.55 13.79 3.03
N ARG A 37 2.72 12.98 1.98
CA ARG A 37 3.87 13.07 1.07
C ARG A 37 3.52 13.30 -0.40
N ALA A 38 2.30 12.99 -0.82
CA ALA A 38 1.93 13.09 -2.23
C ALA A 38 1.70 14.52 -2.72
N LEU A 39 1.40 15.47 -1.84
CA LEU A 39 1.16 16.87 -2.22
C LEU A 39 2.47 17.56 -2.58
N ASP A 40 2.51 18.19 -3.74
CA ASP A 40 3.62 19.06 -4.15
C ASP A 40 3.35 20.49 -3.66
N PRO A 41 4.22 21.09 -2.82
CA PRO A 41 4.03 22.46 -2.35
C PRO A 41 3.97 23.51 -3.47
N ARG A 42 4.46 23.18 -4.66
CA ARG A 42 4.38 24.05 -5.86
C ARG A 42 3.04 23.95 -6.59
N GLY A 43 2.19 22.99 -6.22
CA GLY A 43 0.88 22.73 -6.80
C GLY A 43 0.75 21.29 -7.33
N GLY A 44 -0.44 20.70 -7.14
CA GLY A 44 -0.75 19.33 -7.56
C GLY A 44 -0.09 18.26 -6.69
N PHE A 45 0.26 17.13 -7.31
CA PHE A 45 0.80 15.95 -6.62
C PHE A 45 2.13 15.50 -7.22
N PHE A 46 2.98 14.82 -6.44
CA PHE A 46 4.10 14.04 -6.96
C PHE A 46 3.60 12.71 -7.53
N HIS A 47 4.21 12.22 -8.62
CA HIS A 47 3.64 11.13 -9.41
C HIS A 47 4.50 9.86 -9.48
N GLY A 48 5.68 9.85 -8.87
CA GLY A 48 6.57 8.68 -8.81
C GLY A 48 7.10 8.49 -7.39
N PHE A 49 6.85 7.30 -6.84
CA PHE A 49 7.30 6.91 -5.50
C PHE A 49 7.97 5.55 -5.58
N GLU A 50 9.04 5.38 -4.81
CA GLU A 50 9.66 4.09 -4.52
C GLU A 50 8.83 3.30 -3.49
N ASP A 51 9.16 2.03 -3.28
CA ASP A 51 8.44 1.14 -2.34
C ASP A 51 8.45 1.66 -0.89
N ASP A 52 9.50 2.39 -0.49
CA ASP A 52 9.61 3.03 0.82
C ASP A 52 8.88 4.40 0.91
N GLY A 53 8.33 4.87 -0.21
CA GLY A 53 7.64 6.15 -0.33
C GLY A 53 8.55 7.34 -0.65
N ALA A 54 9.85 7.14 -0.88
CA ALA A 54 10.73 8.18 -1.42
C ALA A 54 10.27 8.61 -2.82
N LEU A 55 10.54 9.87 -3.19
CA LEU A 55 10.22 10.36 -4.53
C LEU A 55 11.25 9.90 -5.54
N PHE A 56 10.81 9.25 -6.62
CA PHE A 56 11.68 8.87 -7.73
C PHE A 56 12.21 10.11 -8.48
N ASP A 57 11.30 10.99 -8.92
CA ASP A 57 11.61 12.29 -9.51
C ASP A 57 10.54 13.32 -9.12
N LYS A 58 10.97 14.43 -8.52
CA LYS A 58 10.11 15.51 -8.03
C LYS A 58 9.49 16.34 -9.17
N ASN A 59 10.06 16.31 -10.36
CA ASN A 59 9.61 17.09 -11.52
C ASN A 59 8.81 16.25 -12.52
N PHE A 60 8.85 14.92 -12.41
CA PHE A 60 8.06 14.04 -13.24
C PHE A 60 6.56 14.24 -12.99
N LYS A 61 5.82 14.57 -14.06
CA LYS A 61 4.36 14.75 -14.03
C LYS A 61 3.73 14.06 -15.24
N HIS A 62 2.49 13.64 -15.10
CA HIS A 62 1.72 12.94 -16.12
C HIS A 62 0.23 13.21 -15.90
N LEU A 63 -0.51 13.51 -16.98
CA LEU A 63 -1.91 13.92 -16.89
C LEU A 63 -2.79 12.86 -16.22
N VAL A 64 -2.57 11.58 -16.55
CA VAL A 64 -3.35 10.46 -15.97
C VAL A 64 -3.20 10.41 -14.45
N SER A 65 -2.00 10.63 -13.93
CA SER A 65 -1.78 10.61 -12.48
C SER A 65 -2.47 11.79 -11.80
N SER A 66 -2.41 12.99 -12.39
CA SER A 66 -3.15 14.16 -11.88
C SER A 66 -4.65 13.86 -11.76
N CYS A 67 -5.24 13.23 -12.78
CA CYS A 67 -6.65 12.90 -12.79
C CYS A 67 -7.02 11.78 -11.79
N ARG A 68 -6.11 10.86 -11.45
CA ARG A 68 -6.39 9.76 -10.52
C ARG A 68 -6.23 10.13 -9.04
N PHE A 69 -5.60 11.27 -8.75
CA PHE A 69 -5.48 11.78 -7.37
C PHE A 69 -6.70 12.59 -6.89
N ILE A 70 -7.59 12.96 -7.80
CA ILE A 70 -8.87 13.65 -7.54
C ILE A 70 -10.00 12.63 -7.57
#